data_AF-A0A842BY91-F1
#
_entry.id   AF-A0A842BY91-F1
#
_cell.length_a   1.000
_cell.length_b   1.000
_cell.length_c   1.000
_cell.angle_alpha   90.00
_cell.angle_beta   90.00
_cell.angle_gamma   90.00
#
_symmetry.space_group_name_H-M   'P 1'
#
loop_
_entity.id
_entity.type
_entity.pdbx_description
1 polymer ?
#
loop_
_entity_poly.entity_id
_entity_poly.type
_entity_poly.pdbx_seq_one_letter_code
_entity_poly.pdbx_strand_id
1 'polypeptide(L)' 'MNYKQTHNLMKKAVPLARKMEGDWNIRMSIALRSVTIDHLLGLPFSKDTINRLLQKGVSYRRICKNYGVYHRDVTAILQ' A
#
# COMPACT_ATOMS: atom_id res chain seq x y z
N MET A 1 -6.77 -10.52 2.85
CA MET A 1 -5.43 -11.09 2.66
C MET A 1 -5.46 -12.52 3.12
N ASN A 2 -4.82 -13.44 2.39
CA ASN A 2 -4.66 -14.82 2.83
C ASN A 2 -3.37 -14.99 3.67
N TYR A 3 -3.23 -16.12 4.35
CA TYR A 3 -2.07 -16.42 5.20
C TYR A 3 -0.72 -16.25 4.47
N LYS A 4 -0.61 -16.74 3.24
CA LYS A 4 0.61 -16.65 2.43
C LYS A 4 0.99 -15.20 2.13
N GLN A 5 0.01 -14.36 1.80
CA GLN A 5 0.20 -12.92 1.58
C GLN A 5 0.69 -12.23 2.85
N THR A 6 0.03 -12.49 3.99
CA THR A 6 0.44 -11.92 5.28
C THR A 6 1.86 -12.33 5.65
N HIS A 7 2.21 -13.61 5.49
CA HIS A 7 3.56 -14.12 5.73
C HIS A 7 4.60 -13.42 4.84
N ASN A 8 4.30 -13.27 3.54
CA ASN A 8 5.20 -12.60 2.60
C ASN A 8 5.40 -11.11 2.93
N LEU A 9 4.34 -10.42 3.38
CA LEU A 9 4.44 -9.03 3.82
C LEU A 9 5.27 -8.90 5.08
N MET A 10 5.07 -9.76 6.07
CA MET A 10 5.87 -9.80 7.29
C MET A 10 7.36 -10.03 6.99
N LYS A 11 7.67 -10.95 6.07
CA LYS A 11 9.05 -11.22 5.63
C LYS A 11 9.74 -9.97 5.04
N LYS A 12 8.98 -9.04 4.45
CA LYS A 12 9.47 -7.75 3.93
C LYS A 12 9.46 -6.64 4.99
N ALA A 13 8.45 -6.59 5.85
CA ALA A 13 8.27 -5.55 6.84
C ALA A 13 9.28 -5.64 7.98
N VAL A 14 9.57 -6.84 8.50
CA VAL A 14 10.47 -7.02 9.64
C VAL A 14 11.89 -6.49 9.35
N PRO A 15 12.54 -6.80 8.21
CA PRO A 15 13.83 -6.21 7.87
C PRO A 15 13.77 -4.69 7.72
N LEU A 16 12.66 -4.15 7.21
CA LEU A 16 12.49 -2.70 7.02
C LEU A 16 12.35 -1.98 8.37
N ALA A 17 11.60 -2.55 9.31
CA ALA A 17 11.48 -2.04 10.68
C ALA A 17 12.82 -2.08 11.44
N ARG A 18 13.65 -3.11 11.20
CA ARG A 18 14.99 -3.22 11.83
C ARG A 18 15.97 -2.13 11.41
N LYS A 19 15.78 -1.54 10.22
CA LYS A 19 16.62 -0.42 9.72
C LYS A 19 16.24 0.94 10.30
N MET A 20 15.07 1.03 10.92
CA MET A 20 14.58 2.26 11.54
C MET A 20 15.00 2.31 13.02
N GLU A 21 15.20 3.51 13.53
CA GLU A 21 15.49 3.77 14.94
C GLU A 21 14.21 4.07 15.74
N GLY A 22 14.25 3.85 17.06
CA GLY A 22 13.13 4.11 17.97
C GLY A 22 12.29 2.89 18.38
N ASP A 23 11.06 3.15 18.84
CA ASP A 23 10.16 2.13 19.38
C ASP A 23 9.81 1.03 18.36
N TRP A 24 9.85 -0.23 18.79
CA TRP A 24 9.60 -1.37 17.90
C TRP A 24 8.19 -1.38 17.31
N ASN A 25 7.17 -1.06 18.10
CA ASN A 25 5.78 -1.13 17.65
C ASN A 25 5.50 -0.04 16.62
N ILE A 26 6.04 1.16 16.82
CA ILE A 26 5.94 2.27 15.86
C ILE A 26 6.64 1.88 14.56
N ARG A 27 7.88 1.39 14.62
CA ARG A 27 8.65 0.97 13.43
C ARG A 27 7.94 -0.13 12.66
N MET A 28 7.42 -1.13 13.36
CA MET A 28 6.70 -2.23 12.73
C MET A 28 5.40 -1.75 12.06
N SER A 29 4.66 -0.83 12.70
CA SER A 29 3.45 -0.23 12.12
C SER A 29 3.76 0.53 10.83
N ILE A 30 4.81 1.36 10.83
CA ILE A 30 5.27 2.09 9.63
C ILE A 30 5.69 1.11 8.54
N ALA A 31 6.50 0.11 8.88
CA ALA A 31 7.00 -0.86 7.94
C ALA A 31 5.87 -1.68 7.29
N LEU A 32 4.91 -2.15 8.08
CA LEU A 32 3.73 -2.87 7.62
C LEU A 32 2.87 -2.01 6.69
N ARG A 33 2.65 -0.74 7.06
CA ARG A 33 1.91 0.18 6.21
C ARG A 33 2.61 0.37 4.87
N SER A 34 3.93 0.56 4.86
CA SER A 34 4.70 0.72 3.64
C SER A 34 4.57 -0.49 2.72
N VAL A 35 4.90 -1.69 3.21
CA VAL A 35 4.88 -2.90 2.36
C VAL A 35 3.46 -3.29 1.91
N THR A 36 2.45 -2.94 2.70
CA THR A 36 1.04 -3.16 2.34
C THR A 36 0.63 -2.23 1.20
N ILE A 37 1.01 -0.94 1.25
CA ILE A 37 0.77 0.00 0.16
C ILE A 37 1.48 -0.47 -1.10
N ASP A 38 2.74 -0.90 -1.00
CA ASP A 38 3.51 -1.38 -2.15
C ASP A 38 2.88 -2.64 -2.77
N HIS A 39 2.35 -3.54 -1.93
CA HIS A 39 1.61 -4.70 -2.42
C HIS A 39 0.32 -4.30 -3.15
N LEU A 40 -0.47 -3.38 -2.59
CA LEU A 40 -1.70 -2.90 -3.22
C LEU A 40 -1.41 -2.18 -4.56
N LEU A 41 -0.33 -1.40 -4.64
CA LEU A 41 0.10 -0.74 -5.88
C LEU A 41 0.56 -1.73 -6.96
N GLY A 42 0.92 -2.95 -6.59
CA GLY A 42 1.23 -4.04 -7.53
C GLY A 42 -0.01 -4.81 -8.01
N LEU A 43 -1.20 -4.53 -7.46
CA LEU A 43 -2.45 -5.13 -7.94
C LEU A 43 -3.02 -4.36 -9.14
N PRO A 44 -3.84 -5.00 -9.99
CA PRO A 44 -4.50 -4.35 -11.11
C PRO A 44 -5.30 -3.11 -10.71
N PHE A 45 -5.39 -2.15 -11.63
CA PHE A 45 -6.21 -0.95 -11.48
C PHE A 45 -7.69 -1.34 -11.44
N SER A 46 -8.30 -1.28 -10.27
CA SER A 46 -9.70 -1.63 -10.03
C SER A 46 -10.31 -0.78 -8.92
N LYS A 47 -11.63 -0.65 -8.88
CA LYS A 47 -12.38 0.09 -7.84
C LYS A 47 -11.96 -0.33 -6.43
N ASP A 48 -11.84 -1.65 -6.20
CA ASP A 48 -11.43 -2.21 -4.91
C ASP A 48 -10.00 -1.86 -4.52
N THR A 49 -9.05 -1.96 -5.45
CA THR A 49 -7.65 -1.62 -5.20
C THR A 49 -7.51 -0.13 -4.88
N ILE A 50 -8.16 0.74 -5.66
CA ILE A 50 -8.14 2.19 -5.45
C ILE A 50 -8.75 2.57 -4.11
N ASN A 51 -9.92 2.03 -3.76
CA ASN A 51 -10.55 2.29 -2.47
C ASN A 51 -9.64 1.90 -1.30
N ARG A 52 -8.99 0.72 -1.37
CA ARG A 52 -8.05 0.27 -0.33
C ARG A 52 -6.83 1.18 -0.23
N LEU A 53 -6.29 1.66 -1.35
CA LEU A 53 -5.18 2.61 -1.36
C LEU A 53 -5.57 3.95 -0.73
N LEU A 54 -6.74 4.49 -1.08
CA LEU A 54 -7.26 5.74 -0.52
C LEU A 54 -7.53 5.62 0.98
N GLN A 55 -8.13 4.52 1.44
CA GLN A 55 -8.32 4.23 2.88
C GLN A 55 -6.99 4.15 3.65
N LYS A 56 -5.91 3.75 2.99
CA LYS A 56 -4.55 3.75 3.55
C LYS A 56 -3.83 5.10 3.40
N GLY A 57 -4.53 6.15 2.98
CA GLY A 57 -4.03 7.52 2.86
C GLY A 57 -3.07 7.74 1.71
N VAL A 58 -3.12 6.89 0.67
CA VAL A 58 -2.30 7.09 -0.53
C VAL A 58 -2.92 8.21 -1.37
N SER A 59 -2.14 9.26 -1.67
CA SER A 59 -2.62 10.39 -2.49
C SER A 59 -3.00 9.96 -3.91
N TYR A 60 -4.00 10.63 -4.50
CA TYR A 60 -4.35 10.51 -5.91
C TYR A 60 -3.11 10.65 -6.82
N ARG A 61 -2.22 11.61 -6.55
CA ARG A 61 -0.98 11.80 -7.31
C ARG A 61 -0.13 10.53 -7.39
N ARG A 62 0.07 9.85 -6.25
CA ARG A 62 0.87 8.60 -6.20
C ARG A 62 0.17 7.47 -6.94
N ILE A 63 -1.14 7.36 -6.81
CA ILE A 63 -1.95 6.36 -7.54
C ILE A 63 -1.84 6.59 -9.04
N CYS A 64 -2.14 7.81 -9.52
CA CYS A 64 -2.06 8.20 -10.92
C CYS A 64 -0.68 7.90 -11.51
N LYS A 65 0.39 8.29 -10.81
CA LYS A 65 1.77 8.03 -11.25
C LYS A 65 2.09 6.53 -11.35
N ASN A 66 1.61 5.72 -10.42
CA ASN A 66 1.88 4.28 -10.41
C ASN A 66 1.17 3.54 -11.56
N TYR A 67 -0.07 3.92 -11.85
CA TYR A 67 -0.89 3.26 -12.87
C TYR A 67 -0.83 3.91 -14.25
N GLY A 68 -0.16 5.05 -14.40
CA GLY A 68 -0.10 5.79 -15.67
C GLY A 68 -1.44 6.39 -16.09
N VAL A 69 -2.31 6.72 -15.13
CA VAL A 69 -3.67 7.22 -15.34
C VAL A 69 -3.84 8.65 -14.83
N TYR A 70 -4.92 9.31 -15.25
CA TYR A 70 -5.29 10.65 -14.82
C TYR A 70 -6.31 10.62 -13.68
N HIS A 71 -6.44 11.75 -12.98
CA HIS A 71 -7.43 11.90 -11.91
C HIS A 71 -8.85 11.54 -12.36
N ARG A 72 -9.22 11.92 -13.59
CA ARG A 72 -10.53 11.61 -14.17
C ARG A 72 -10.82 10.10 -14.27
N ASP A 73 -9.78 9.30 -14.54
CA ASP A 73 -9.90 7.84 -14.68
C ASP A 73 -10.11 7.20 -13.30
N VAL A 74 -9.43 7.74 -12.28
CA VAL A 74 -9.62 7.33 -10.87
C VAL A 74 -11.02 7.73 -10.37
N THR A 75 -11.53 8.91 -10.72
CA THR A 75 -12.90 9.28 -10.34
C THR A 75 -13.94 8.44 -11.08
N ALA A 76 -13.73 8.12 -12.36
CA ALA A 76 -14.65 7.33 -13.16
C ALA A 76 -14.81 5.90 -12.63
N ILE A 77 -13.73 5.27 -12.13
CA ILE A 77 -13.82 3.92 -11.56
C ILE A 77 -14.41 3.89 -10.14
N LEU A 78 -14.43 5.04 -9.46
CA LEU A 78 -14.97 5.18 -8.11
C LEU A 78 -16.46 5.50 -8.08
N GLN A 79 -17.01 6.05 -9.17
CA GLN A 79 -18.45 6.14 -9.42
C GLN A 79 -19.06 4.74 -9.44
#